data_AF-A0A355U5T6-F1
#
_entry.id   AF-A0A355U5T6-F1
#
_cell.length_a   1.000
_cell.length_b   1.000
_cell.length_c   1.000
_cell.angle_alpha   90.00
_cell.angle_beta   90.00
_cell.angle_gamma   90.00
#
_symmetry.space_group_name_H-M   'P 1'
#
loop_
_entity.id
_entity.type
_entity.pdbx_description
1 polymer ?
#
loop_
_entity_poly.entity_id
_entity_poly.type
_entity_poly.pdbx_seq_one_letter_code
_entity_poly.pdbx_strand_id
1 'polypeptide(L)'
;MIWNISPECLFSEGCLVFITTGIFCAFVRWNHMCRPFCDDADYFYPARKLVTLFFAAITLLFPYVLSPMDPAVWLYTRAFGVLYYPVCFAVLIRQYFQLKKRQQKDPPLWKVYITSPFVLLVALLVPLMTGHYGWMIQNERVALGIIGGISLILCGVTISVLLNLKAETDRYNTENYSNDEDFPYKFAVKILYTPILWIVFMWIVFVTGSRWIKFASDIMTSFWMIHILCIILHPQRVLRPVAVDERMRGLEKEKKQDLQEIEEVEDEEVSEDDGTPMDVIKEEVLAVILRRFREPHLLKTEVLMELGNGKMNRASKFISSIGYYNLVNMFRLEYARLYKEAHPDAKQEEIALASGFVSRTAFYKAKRNVSEIDERLTQGIKI
;
A
#
# COMPACT_ATOMS: atom_id res chain seq x y z
N MET A 1 12.41 -8.66 -50.79
CA MET A 1 12.06 -7.34 -50.25
C MET A 1 12.41 -7.37 -48.77
N ILE A 2 13.65 -6.98 -48.43
CA ILE A 2 14.09 -6.92 -47.03
C ILE A 2 13.62 -5.55 -46.53
N TRP A 3 12.65 -5.53 -45.63
CA TRP A 3 12.20 -4.30 -44.99
C TRP A 3 13.37 -3.75 -44.15
N ASN A 4 14.08 -2.75 -44.68
CA ASN A 4 15.06 -2.00 -43.89
C ASN A 4 14.27 -1.07 -42.96
N ILE A 5 13.91 -1.58 -41.78
CA ILE A 5 13.27 -0.77 -40.74
C ILE A 5 14.31 0.23 -40.23
N SER A 6 14.04 1.53 -40.36
CA SER A 6 14.95 2.55 -39.85
C SER A 6 14.91 2.59 -38.32
N PRO A 7 16.03 2.90 -37.64
CA PRO A 7 16.05 3.05 -36.19
C PRO A 7 15.04 4.07 -35.66
N GLU A 8 14.80 5.14 -36.43
CA GLU A 8 13.79 6.16 -36.13
C GLU A 8 12.38 5.55 -36.05
N CYS A 9 12.00 4.72 -37.03
CA CYS A 9 10.70 4.04 -37.01
C CYS A 9 10.58 3.14 -35.78
N LEU A 10 11.62 2.37 -35.45
CA LEU A 10 11.61 1.50 -34.26
C LEU A 10 11.41 2.28 -32.96
N PHE A 11 12.10 3.43 -32.80
CA PHE A 11 11.97 4.24 -31.59
C PHE A 11 10.58 4.85 -31.45
N SER A 12 10.01 5.34 -32.56
CA SER A 12 8.64 5.85 -32.60
C SER A 12 7.63 4.74 -32.29
N GLU A 13 7.73 3.60 -32.97
CA GLU A 13 6.83 2.45 -32.80
C GLU A 13 6.90 1.87 -31.38
N GLY A 14 8.10 1.72 -30.81
CA GLY A 14 8.26 1.23 -29.44
C GLY A 14 7.56 2.13 -28.42
N CYS A 15 7.67 3.46 -28.57
CA CYS A 15 6.96 4.40 -27.72
C CYS A 15 5.45 4.39 -27.97
N LEU A 16 5.02 4.19 -29.21
CA LEU A 16 3.59 4.07 -29.55
C LEU A 16 2.98 2.81 -28.93
N VAL A 17 3.69 1.67 -28.95
CA VAL A 17 3.29 0.45 -28.23
C VAL A 17 3.13 0.73 -26.74
N PHE A 18 4.06 1.48 -26.15
CA PHE A 18 3.98 1.85 -24.74
C PHE A 18 2.77 2.75 -24.43
N ILE A 19 2.52 3.78 -25.24
CA ILE A 19 1.36 4.67 -25.08
C ILE A 19 0.05 3.92 -25.26
N THR A 20 -0.09 3.12 -26.32
CA THR A 20 -1.31 2.36 -26.60
C THR A 20 -1.59 1.34 -25.51
N THR A 21 -0.56 0.67 -24.99
CA THR A 21 -0.67 -0.23 -23.83
C THR A 21 -1.13 0.54 -22.58
N GLY A 22 -0.58 1.74 -22.33
CA GLY A 22 -1.01 2.61 -21.23
C GLY A 22 -2.49 2.99 -21.33
N ILE A 23 -2.95 3.47 -22.49
CA ILE A 23 -4.35 3.82 -22.73
C ILE A 23 -5.26 2.60 -22.55
N PHE A 24 -4.87 1.43 -23.09
CA PHE A 24 -5.62 0.19 -22.91
C PHE A 24 -5.73 -0.18 -21.42
N CYS A 25 -4.62 -0.14 -20.69
CA CYS A 25 -4.62 -0.41 -19.24
C CYS A 25 -5.50 0.58 -18.47
N ALA A 26 -5.46 1.87 -18.83
CA ALA A 26 -6.32 2.88 -18.24
C ALA A 26 -7.80 2.59 -18.51
N PHE A 27 -8.16 2.30 -19.76
CA PHE A 27 -9.52 1.98 -20.16
C PHE A 27 -10.06 0.74 -19.42
N VAL A 28 -9.30 -0.35 -19.39
CA VAL A 28 -9.69 -1.56 -18.65
C VAL A 28 -9.83 -1.25 -17.16
N ARG A 29 -8.86 -0.55 -16.56
CA ARG A 29 -8.88 -0.25 -15.13
C ARG A 29 -10.05 0.63 -14.71
N TRP A 30 -10.46 1.56 -15.57
CA TRP A 30 -11.60 2.45 -15.34
C TRP A 30 -12.93 1.68 -15.33
N ASN A 31 -13.12 0.81 -16.33
CA ASN A 31 -14.39 0.14 -16.59
C ASN A 31 -14.54 -1.20 -15.85
N HIS A 32 -13.44 -1.84 -15.46
CA HIS A 32 -13.48 -3.15 -14.83
C HIS A 32 -13.38 -3.09 -13.31
N MET A 33 -14.35 -3.73 -12.66
CA MET A 33 -14.33 -4.12 -11.25
C MET A 33 -14.99 -5.49 -11.14
N CYS A 34 -14.36 -6.40 -10.40
CA CYS A 34 -14.94 -7.73 -10.20
C CYS A 34 -16.21 -7.63 -9.34
N ARG A 35 -17.27 -8.35 -9.71
CA ARG A 35 -18.39 -8.60 -8.79
C ARG A 35 -17.95 -9.64 -7.74
N PRO A 36 -18.37 -9.54 -6.48
CA PRO A 36 -19.27 -8.53 -5.89
C PRO A 36 -18.57 -7.26 -5.38
N PHE A 37 -17.26 -7.12 -5.59
CA PHE A 37 -16.46 -6.00 -5.05
C PHE A 37 -16.76 -4.62 -5.66
N CYS A 38 -17.59 -4.54 -6.69
CA CYS A 38 -18.01 -3.28 -7.29
C CYS A 38 -18.89 -2.43 -6.36
N ASP A 39 -19.59 -3.07 -5.42
CA ASP A 39 -20.57 -2.40 -4.55
C ASP A 39 -19.89 -1.46 -3.55
N ASP A 40 -18.62 -1.74 -3.22
CA ASP A 40 -17.78 -0.86 -2.40
C ASP A 40 -16.39 -0.64 -3.01
N ALA A 41 -16.41 -0.05 -4.21
CA ALA A 41 -15.20 0.13 -5.00
C ALA A 41 -14.10 0.96 -4.31
N ASP A 42 -14.45 1.92 -3.46
CA ASP A 42 -13.46 2.79 -2.81
C ASP A 42 -12.67 2.06 -1.71
N TYR A 43 -13.27 1.06 -1.07
CA TYR A 43 -12.56 0.21 -0.11
C TYR A 43 -11.69 -0.84 -0.79
N PHE A 44 -12.23 -1.58 -1.76
CA PHE A 44 -11.51 -2.66 -2.43
C PHE A 44 -10.47 -2.17 -3.42
N TYR A 45 -10.66 -0.96 -3.96
CA TYR A 45 -9.82 -0.36 -4.98
C TYR A 45 -9.47 1.12 -4.71
N PRO A 46 -8.84 1.43 -3.56
CA PRO A 46 -8.66 2.81 -3.06
C PRO A 46 -7.82 3.71 -3.97
N ALA A 47 -6.98 3.13 -4.83
CA ALA A 47 -6.11 3.85 -5.76
C ALA A 47 -6.59 3.78 -7.23
N ARG A 48 -7.78 3.22 -7.51
CA ARG A 48 -8.27 2.97 -8.89
C ARG A 48 -8.18 4.18 -9.82
N LYS A 49 -8.71 5.32 -9.38
CA LYS A 49 -8.77 6.54 -10.19
C LYS A 49 -7.37 7.06 -10.49
N LEU A 50 -6.47 7.00 -9.49
CA LEU A 50 -5.06 7.40 -9.64
C LEU A 50 -4.30 6.46 -10.58
N VAL A 51 -4.48 5.14 -10.45
CA VAL A 51 -3.89 4.17 -11.39
C VAL A 51 -4.36 4.45 -12.82
N THR A 52 -5.66 4.71 -13.00
CA THR A 52 -6.21 5.03 -14.32
C THR A 52 -5.58 6.29 -14.90
N LEU A 53 -5.51 7.36 -14.10
CA LEU A 53 -4.85 8.60 -14.49
C LEU A 53 -3.39 8.34 -14.85
N PHE A 54 -2.68 7.54 -14.06
CA PHE A 54 -1.26 7.29 -14.29
C PHE A 54 -0.98 6.41 -15.52
N PHE A 55 -1.88 5.48 -15.85
CA PHE A 55 -1.80 4.76 -17.12
C PHE A 55 -2.11 5.68 -18.31
N ALA A 56 -3.11 6.56 -18.17
CA ALA A 56 -3.48 7.49 -19.24
C ALA A 56 -2.40 8.57 -19.48
N ALA A 57 -1.76 9.09 -18.43
CA ALA A 57 -0.78 10.18 -18.53
C ALA A 57 0.51 9.81 -19.28
N ILE A 58 0.73 8.53 -19.60
CA ILE A 58 1.80 8.10 -20.51
C ILE A 58 1.63 8.72 -21.91
N THR A 59 0.41 9.11 -22.30
CA THR A 59 0.14 9.83 -23.56
C THR A 59 0.93 11.13 -23.69
N LEU A 60 1.40 11.71 -22.59
CA LEU A 60 2.28 12.88 -22.61
C LEU A 60 3.61 12.62 -23.36
N LEU A 61 4.01 11.36 -23.55
CA LEU A 61 5.15 10.97 -24.39
C LEU A 61 4.88 11.04 -25.91
N PHE A 62 3.65 11.37 -26.33
CA PHE A 62 3.28 11.42 -27.75
C PHE A 62 4.21 12.26 -28.66
N PRO A 63 4.78 13.40 -28.22
CA PRO A 63 5.77 14.13 -29.02
C PRO A 63 6.95 13.27 -29.50
N TYR A 64 7.37 12.28 -28.69
CA TYR A 64 8.45 11.36 -29.06
C TYR A 64 8.08 10.42 -30.20
N VAL A 65 6.80 10.07 -30.34
CA VAL A 65 6.31 9.26 -31.48
C VAL A 65 6.44 10.07 -32.77
N LEU A 66 6.14 11.37 -32.74
CA LEU A 66 6.16 12.23 -33.92
C LEU A 66 7.58 12.60 -34.37
N SER A 67 8.51 12.76 -33.43
CA SER A 67 9.87 13.24 -33.72
C SER A 67 10.91 12.65 -32.76
N PRO A 68 11.18 11.33 -32.83
CA PRO A 68 12.08 10.66 -31.89
C PRO A 68 13.55 11.09 -32.02
N MET A 69 13.90 11.69 -33.16
CA MET A 69 15.25 12.19 -33.44
C MET A 69 15.45 13.66 -33.05
N ASP A 70 14.40 14.41 -32.75
CA ASP A 70 14.51 15.81 -32.34
C ASP A 70 15.21 15.92 -30.96
N PRO A 71 16.23 16.78 -30.80
CA PRO A 71 16.98 16.91 -29.55
C PRO A 71 16.15 17.39 -28.35
N ALA A 72 15.20 18.30 -28.56
CA ALA A 72 14.38 18.85 -27.48
C ALA A 72 13.30 17.85 -27.03
N VAL A 73 12.68 17.16 -27.99
CA VAL A 73 11.78 16.03 -27.70
C VAL A 73 12.53 14.92 -26.96
N TRP A 74 13.79 14.67 -27.32
CA TRP A 74 14.63 13.70 -26.62
C TRP A 74 14.94 14.10 -25.18
N LEU A 75 15.29 15.37 -24.93
CA LEU A 75 15.49 15.91 -23.59
C LEU A 75 14.23 15.74 -22.72
N TYR A 76 13.06 16.09 -23.27
CA TYR A 76 11.76 15.88 -22.61
C TYR A 76 11.50 14.41 -22.28
N THR A 77 11.73 13.53 -23.24
CA THR A 77 11.50 12.08 -23.08
C THR A 77 12.40 11.47 -22.01
N ARG A 78 13.66 11.91 -21.94
CA ARG A 78 14.59 11.51 -20.87
C ARG A 78 14.10 11.96 -19.50
N ALA A 79 13.63 13.21 -19.41
CA ALA A 79 13.11 13.78 -18.17
C ALA A 79 11.86 13.06 -17.66
N PHE A 80 11.01 12.57 -18.57
CA PHE A 80 9.71 11.99 -18.24
C PHE A 80 9.81 10.92 -17.16
N GLY A 81 10.59 9.85 -17.38
CA GLY A 81 10.61 8.70 -16.48
C GLY A 81 11.08 9.04 -15.06
N VAL A 82 12.12 9.88 -14.96
CA VAL A 82 12.74 10.23 -13.66
C VAL A 82 11.93 11.24 -12.86
N LEU A 83 11.08 12.04 -13.51
CA LEU A 83 10.16 12.96 -12.82
C LEU A 83 8.84 12.26 -12.46
N TYR A 84 8.33 11.42 -13.36
CA TYR A 84 6.98 10.87 -13.29
C TYR A 84 6.86 9.67 -12.34
N TYR A 85 7.68 8.64 -12.52
CA TYR A 85 7.48 7.35 -11.85
C TYR A 85 7.70 7.37 -10.33
N PRO A 86 8.68 8.10 -9.76
CA PRO A 86 8.83 8.17 -8.31
C PRO A 86 7.53 8.64 -7.63
N VAL A 87 6.94 9.71 -8.14
CA VAL A 87 5.68 10.27 -7.61
C VAL A 87 4.54 9.29 -7.77
N CYS A 88 4.42 8.64 -8.94
CA CYS A 88 3.37 7.65 -9.17
C CYS A 88 3.41 6.53 -8.13
N PHE A 89 4.58 5.91 -7.92
CA PHE A 89 4.71 4.83 -6.95
C PHE A 89 4.45 5.27 -5.51
N ALA A 90 5.03 6.40 -5.09
CA ALA A 90 4.83 6.94 -3.76
C ALA A 90 3.34 7.20 -3.46
N VAL A 91 2.63 7.79 -4.42
CA VAL A 91 1.21 8.12 -4.28
C VAL A 91 0.35 6.86 -4.26
N LEU A 92 0.56 5.93 -5.19
CA LEU A 92 -0.21 4.68 -5.25
C LEU A 92 -0.03 3.84 -3.99
N ILE A 93 1.20 3.70 -3.49
CA ILE A 93 1.51 2.91 -2.30
C ILE A 93 0.89 3.55 -1.05
N ARG A 94 1.10 4.86 -0.85
CA ARG A 94 0.53 5.57 0.29
C ARG A 94 -1.00 5.50 0.28
N GLN A 95 -1.64 5.66 -0.88
CA GLN A 95 -3.10 5.60 -1.01
C GLN A 95 -3.62 4.18 -0.75
N TYR A 96 -2.98 3.16 -1.32
CA TYR A 96 -3.44 1.78 -1.22
C TYR A 96 -3.31 1.22 0.20
N PHE A 97 -2.15 1.40 0.83
CA PHE A 97 -1.88 0.91 2.19
C PHE A 97 -2.36 1.88 3.27
N GLN A 98 -2.89 3.06 2.89
CA GLN A 98 -3.31 4.09 3.83
C GLN A 98 -2.21 4.37 4.87
N LEU A 99 -0.96 4.53 4.44
CA LEU A 99 0.24 4.73 5.31
C LEU A 99 0.22 6.02 6.12
N LYS A 100 -0.91 6.73 6.10
CA LYS A 100 -1.18 7.92 6.86
C LYS A 100 -1.84 7.48 8.16
N LYS A 101 -1.39 8.03 9.30
CA LYS A 101 -2.20 7.93 10.53
C LYS A 101 -3.58 8.49 10.23
N ARG A 102 -4.62 7.71 10.57
CA ARG A 102 -6.01 7.90 10.11
C ARG A 102 -6.59 9.29 10.47
N GLN A 103 -6.00 10.00 11.45
CA GLN A 103 -6.39 11.36 11.88
C GLN A 103 -5.56 12.51 11.28
N GLN A 104 -4.38 12.28 10.70
CA GLN A 104 -3.55 13.41 10.25
C GLN A 104 -4.19 14.04 9.01
N LYS A 105 -4.21 15.37 8.85
CA LYS A 105 -4.50 15.99 7.54
C LYS A 105 -3.26 15.87 6.66
N ASP A 106 -3.44 15.74 5.34
CA ASP A 106 -2.28 15.71 4.47
C ASP A 106 -1.61 17.08 4.50
N PRO A 107 -0.29 17.15 4.72
CA PRO A 107 0.40 18.42 4.70
C PRO A 107 0.23 19.04 3.31
N PRO A 108 0.14 20.38 3.20
CA PRO A 108 -0.03 21.05 1.90
C PRO A 108 1.08 20.67 0.90
N LEU A 109 2.29 20.39 1.40
CA LEU A 109 3.42 19.91 0.62
C LEU A 109 3.16 18.56 -0.10
N TRP A 110 2.28 17.72 0.43
CA TRP A 110 1.91 16.46 -0.23
C TRP A 110 1.12 16.69 -1.52
N LYS A 111 0.22 17.69 -1.53
CA LYS A 111 -0.48 18.08 -2.76
C LYS A 111 0.50 18.61 -3.79
N VAL A 112 1.43 19.47 -3.36
CA VAL A 112 2.52 19.98 -4.21
C VAL A 112 3.31 18.82 -4.82
N TYR A 113 3.70 17.84 -4.01
CA TYR A 113 4.40 16.64 -4.46
C TYR A 113 3.62 15.87 -5.53
N ILE A 114 2.34 15.58 -5.31
CA ILE A 114 1.47 14.89 -6.29
C ILE A 114 1.39 15.65 -7.62
N THR A 115 1.26 16.97 -7.56
CA THR A 115 1.10 17.81 -8.77
C THR A 115 2.43 18.12 -9.47
N SER A 116 3.54 18.03 -8.75
CA SER A 116 4.87 18.42 -9.24
C SER A 116 5.29 17.76 -10.56
N PRO A 117 5.12 16.44 -10.81
CA PRO A 117 5.57 15.85 -12.06
C PRO A 117 4.77 16.39 -13.25
N PHE A 118 3.46 16.59 -13.08
CA PHE A 118 2.61 17.14 -14.14
C PHE A 118 2.96 18.58 -14.46
N VAL A 119 3.17 19.42 -13.44
CA VAL A 119 3.59 20.82 -13.63
C VAL A 119 4.93 20.89 -14.35
N LEU A 120 5.92 20.09 -13.93
CA LEU A 120 7.25 20.07 -14.55
C LEU A 120 7.19 19.55 -15.99
N LEU A 121 6.43 18.49 -16.25
CA LEU A 121 6.29 17.94 -17.60
C LEU A 121 5.53 18.89 -18.53
N VAL A 122 4.48 19.56 -18.05
CA VAL A 122 3.77 20.59 -18.83
C VAL A 122 4.70 21.78 -19.11
N ALA A 123 5.50 22.22 -18.13
CA ALA A 123 6.46 23.30 -18.32
C ALA A 123 7.50 22.99 -19.40
N LEU A 124 7.92 21.72 -19.55
CA LEU A 124 8.80 21.28 -20.63
C LEU A 124 8.06 21.06 -21.96
N LEU A 125 6.78 20.67 -21.91
CA LEU A 125 5.97 20.39 -23.09
C LEU A 125 5.51 21.66 -23.82
N VAL A 126 5.17 22.73 -23.10
CA VAL A 126 4.67 23.98 -23.69
C VAL A 126 5.65 24.60 -24.70
N PRO A 127 6.97 24.74 -24.40
CA PRO A 127 7.95 25.21 -25.38
C PRO A 127 8.09 24.31 -26.60
N LEU A 128 7.94 22.98 -26.46
CA LEU A 128 7.95 22.05 -27.59
C LEU A 128 6.76 22.31 -28.52
N MET A 129 5.56 22.43 -27.96
CA MET A 129 4.33 22.61 -28.74
C MET A 129 4.26 24.00 -29.41
N THR A 130 4.91 25.01 -28.81
CA THR A 130 4.94 26.38 -29.34
C THR A 130 6.14 26.64 -30.26
N GLY A 131 7.06 25.68 -30.44
CA GLY A 131 8.26 25.84 -31.26
C GLY A 131 9.37 26.71 -30.63
N HIS A 132 9.21 27.15 -29.38
CA HIS A 132 10.16 28.04 -28.69
C HIS A 132 11.15 27.25 -27.80
N TYR A 133 11.62 26.10 -28.25
CA TYR A 133 12.46 25.18 -27.48
C TYR A 133 13.97 25.37 -27.67
N GLY A 134 14.41 26.35 -28.47
CA GLY A 134 15.82 26.60 -28.75
C GLY A 134 16.68 26.81 -27.49
N TRP A 135 16.12 27.48 -26.47
CA TRP A 135 16.77 27.65 -25.17
C TRP A 135 17.03 26.33 -24.44
N MET A 136 16.12 25.34 -24.57
CA MET A 136 16.30 24.02 -23.94
C MET A 136 17.44 23.24 -24.58
N ILE A 137 17.61 23.34 -25.89
CA ILE A 137 18.71 22.70 -26.61
C ILE A 137 20.04 23.36 -26.24
N GLN A 138 20.09 24.70 -26.23
CA GLN A 138 21.31 25.43 -25.90
C GLN A 138 21.81 25.14 -24.48
N ASN A 139 20.89 24.92 -23.54
CA ASN A 139 21.19 24.70 -22.13
C ASN A 139 20.96 23.25 -21.68
N GLU A 140 21.02 22.26 -22.59
CA GLU A 140 20.65 20.86 -22.34
C GLU A 140 21.32 20.28 -21.08
N ARG A 141 22.64 20.48 -20.93
CA ARG A 141 23.39 19.95 -19.77
C ARG A 141 22.93 20.52 -18.44
N VAL A 142 22.64 21.82 -18.42
CA VAL A 142 22.15 22.51 -17.22
C VAL A 142 20.73 22.03 -16.91
N ALA A 143 19.87 21.93 -17.93
CA ALA A 143 18.51 21.42 -17.79
C ALA A 143 18.51 19.99 -17.22
N LEU A 144 19.34 19.09 -17.77
CA LEU A 144 19.50 17.72 -17.26
C LEU A 144 20.00 17.71 -15.81
N GLY A 145 20.96 18.58 -15.45
CA GLY A 145 21.44 18.70 -14.08
C GLY A 145 20.32 19.09 -13.10
N ILE A 146 19.50 20.08 -13.46
CA ILE A 146 18.35 20.54 -12.67
C ILE A 146 17.30 19.43 -12.55
N ILE A 147 16.94 18.78 -13.67
CA ILE A 147 15.97 17.68 -13.71
C ILE A 147 16.43 16.51 -12.84
N GLY A 148 17.72 16.14 -12.93
CA GLY A 148 18.32 15.11 -12.10
C GLY A 148 18.26 15.46 -10.62
N GLY A 149 18.62 16.70 -10.25
CA GLY A 149 18.52 17.19 -8.88
C GLY A 149 17.10 17.13 -8.31
N ILE A 150 16.10 17.59 -9.08
CA ILE A 150 14.68 17.51 -8.70
C ILE A 150 14.25 16.05 -8.57
N SER A 151 14.62 15.19 -9.52
CA SER A 151 14.27 13.77 -9.49
C SER A 151 14.82 13.06 -8.25
N LEU A 152 16.05 13.39 -7.81
CA LEU A 152 16.62 12.83 -6.58
C LEU A 152 15.77 13.19 -5.34
N ILE A 153 15.27 14.42 -5.27
CA ILE A 153 14.35 14.85 -4.19
C ILE A 153 13.06 14.01 -4.25
N LEU A 154 12.49 13.84 -5.45
CA LEU A 154 11.26 13.03 -5.63
C LEU A 154 11.48 11.55 -5.25
N CYS A 155 12.65 11.00 -5.57
CA CYS A 155 13.07 9.66 -5.18
C CYS A 155 13.23 9.55 -3.66
N GLY A 156 13.78 10.56 -2.99
CA GLY A 156 13.91 10.61 -1.53
C GLY A 156 12.55 10.49 -0.81
N VAL A 157 11.54 11.21 -1.30
CA VAL A 157 10.15 11.09 -0.78
C VAL A 157 9.60 9.68 -1.03
N THR A 158 9.86 9.10 -2.20
CA THR A 158 9.42 7.73 -2.52
C THR A 158 10.05 6.70 -1.58
N ILE A 159 11.35 6.83 -1.33
CA ILE A 159 12.08 5.97 -0.38
C ILE A 159 11.48 6.12 1.02
N SER A 160 11.18 7.33 1.47
CA SER A 160 10.50 7.54 2.77
C SER A 160 9.16 6.80 2.84
N VAL A 161 8.34 6.86 1.79
CA VAL A 161 7.07 6.10 1.73
C VAL A 161 7.31 4.59 1.77
N LEU A 162 8.33 4.08 1.07
CA LEU A 162 8.68 2.66 1.09
C LEU A 162 9.23 2.21 2.45
N LEU A 163 10.02 3.04 3.11
CA LEU A 163 10.49 2.77 4.48
C LEU A 163 9.34 2.75 5.47
N ASN A 164 8.35 3.65 5.32
CA ASN A 164 7.13 3.61 6.12
C ASN A 164 6.31 2.34 5.84
N LEU A 165 6.18 1.93 4.56
CA LEU A 165 5.54 0.66 4.22
C LEU A 165 6.29 -0.53 4.83
N LYS A 166 7.62 -0.52 4.77
CA LYS A 166 8.44 -1.57 5.38
C LYS A 166 8.25 -1.60 6.89
N ALA A 167 8.31 -0.45 7.57
CA ALA A 167 8.07 -0.35 9.00
C ALA A 167 6.66 -0.84 9.36
N GLU A 168 5.64 -0.54 8.55
CA GLU A 168 4.28 -1.05 8.75
C GLU A 168 4.19 -2.57 8.53
N THR A 169 4.88 -3.07 7.51
CA THR A 169 4.95 -4.49 7.18
C THR A 169 5.68 -5.28 8.28
N ASP A 170 6.75 -4.72 8.84
CA ASP A 170 7.52 -5.32 9.93
C ASP A 170 6.71 -5.30 11.25
N ARG A 171 5.88 -4.27 11.46
CA ARG A 171 5.01 -4.10 12.64
C ARG A 171 3.69 -4.87 12.58
N TYR A 172 3.39 -5.52 11.46
CA TYR A 172 2.14 -6.24 11.22
C TYR A 172 1.72 -7.20 12.37
N ASN A 173 2.66 -7.95 12.97
CA ASN A 173 2.34 -8.88 14.07
C ASN A 173 2.09 -8.17 15.43
N THR A 174 2.60 -6.95 15.59
CA THR A 174 2.55 -6.17 16.84
C THR A 174 1.45 -5.12 16.88
N GLU A 175 0.87 -4.80 15.72
CA GLU A 175 -0.10 -3.73 15.53
C GLU A 175 -1.54 -4.20 15.77
N ASN A 176 -2.51 -3.49 15.19
CA ASN A 176 -3.93 -3.61 15.48
C ASN A 176 -4.62 -4.91 15.00
N TYR A 177 -3.89 -5.81 14.32
CA TYR A 177 -4.47 -6.92 13.58
C TYR A 177 -4.37 -8.24 14.35
N SER A 178 -5.50 -8.94 14.56
CA SER A 178 -5.52 -10.29 15.13
C SER A 178 -5.62 -11.39 14.08
N ASN A 179 -5.76 -11.03 12.80
CA ASN A 179 -5.90 -11.96 11.70
C ASN A 179 -4.97 -11.60 10.53
N ASP A 180 -4.57 -12.62 9.78
CA ASP A 180 -3.67 -12.44 8.65
C ASP A 180 -4.33 -11.93 7.37
N GLU A 181 -5.65 -11.84 7.38
CA GLU A 181 -6.46 -11.32 6.28
C GLU A 181 -6.77 -9.81 6.42
N ASP A 182 -6.46 -9.19 7.56
CA ASP A 182 -6.77 -7.77 7.81
C ASP A 182 -5.78 -6.79 7.16
N PHE A 183 -4.51 -7.19 7.00
CA PHE A 183 -3.50 -6.42 6.26
C PHE A 183 -2.97 -7.25 5.08
N PRO A 184 -2.89 -6.68 3.85
CA PRO A 184 -2.47 -7.42 2.66
C PRO A 184 -0.93 -7.61 2.62
N TYR A 185 -0.40 -8.35 3.59
CA TYR A 185 1.04 -8.55 3.83
C TYR A 185 1.79 -9.10 2.60
N LYS A 186 1.24 -10.14 1.96
CA LYS A 186 1.86 -10.74 0.76
C LYS A 186 2.01 -9.74 -0.38
N PHE A 187 1.01 -8.87 -0.53
CA PHE A 187 1.05 -7.82 -1.53
C PHE A 187 2.04 -6.72 -1.16
N ALA A 188 2.11 -6.32 0.13
CA ALA A 188 3.08 -5.36 0.65
C ALA A 188 4.53 -5.79 0.38
N VAL A 189 4.87 -7.04 0.72
CA VAL A 189 6.22 -7.58 0.49
C VAL A 189 6.55 -7.64 -1.01
N LYS A 190 5.59 -8.05 -1.85
CA LYS A 190 5.79 -8.10 -3.30
C LYS A 190 6.04 -6.71 -3.91
N ILE A 191 5.29 -5.70 -3.48
CA ILE A 191 5.34 -4.35 -4.06
C ILE A 191 6.46 -3.48 -3.48
N LEU A 192 7.10 -3.86 -2.37
CA LEU A 192 8.14 -3.06 -1.72
C LEU A 192 9.35 -2.80 -2.64
N TYR A 193 9.79 -3.81 -3.38
CA TYR A 193 11.00 -3.74 -4.22
C TYR A 193 10.73 -3.30 -5.67
N THR A 194 9.51 -3.49 -6.18
CA THR A 194 9.15 -3.18 -7.56
C THR A 194 9.40 -1.71 -7.96
N PRO A 195 9.01 -0.69 -7.17
CA PRO A 195 9.26 0.71 -7.48
C PRO A 195 10.75 1.05 -7.58
N ILE A 196 11.58 0.48 -6.71
CA ILE A 196 13.03 0.77 -6.68
C ILE A 196 13.67 0.29 -7.99
N LEU A 197 13.39 -0.94 -8.39
CA LEU A 197 13.88 -1.50 -9.64
C LEU A 197 13.43 -0.66 -10.85
N TRP A 198 12.17 -0.23 -10.85
CA TRP A 198 11.64 0.61 -11.92
C TRP A 198 12.28 1.99 -11.99
N ILE A 199 12.48 2.65 -10.84
CA ILE A 199 13.13 3.96 -10.75
C ILE A 199 14.57 3.85 -11.24
N VAL A 200 15.33 2.84 -10.79
CA VAL A 200 16.70 2.59 -11.26
C VAL A 200 16.73 2.45 -12.78
N PHE A 201 15.79 1.71 -13.35
CA PHE A 201 15.70 1.53 -14.80
C PHE A 201 15.44 2.84 -15.56
N MET A 202 14.58 3.71 -15.03
CA MET A 202 14.34 5.05 -15.60
C MET A 202 15.56 5.96 -15.49
N TRP A 203 16.32 5.85 -14.40
CA TRP A 203 17.60 6.53 -14.25
C TRP A 203 18.65 6.06 -15.25
N ILE A 204 18.69 4.76 -15.59
CA ILE A 204 19.59 4.24 -16.64
C ILE A 204 19.28 4.90 -17.99
N VAL A 205 18.00 4.99 -18.38
CA VAL A 205 17.58 5.70 -19.60
C VAL A 205 18.02 7.17 -19.54
N PHE A 206 17.78 7.83 -18.41
CA PHE A 206 18.11 9.24 -18.22
C PHE A 206 19.62 9.51 -18.33
N VAL A 207 20.46 8.73 -17.67
CA VAL A 207 21.93 8.94 -17.64
C VAL A 207 22.59 8.55 -18.95
N THR A 208 22.25 7.38 -19.49
CA THR A 208 22.89 6.86 -20.72
C THR A 208 22.55 7.69 -21.96
N GLY A 209 21.37 8.31 -21.99
CA GLY A 209 20.93 9.07 -23.17
C GLY A 209 20.81 8.21 -24.43
N SER A 210 20.68 6.88 -24.28
CA SER A 210 20.56 5.95 -25.40
C SER A 210 19.11 5.71 -25.78
N ARG A 211 18.78 5.97 -27.05
CA ARG A 211 17.45 5.69 -27.64
C ARG A 211 17.16 4.20 -27.72
N TRP A 212 18.17 3.36 -27.92
CA TRP A 212 18.03 1.90 -27.89
C TRP A 212 17.66 1.39 -26.50
N ILE A 213 18.26 1.95 -25.45
CA ILE A 213 17.90 1.59 -24.07
C ILE A 213 16.48 2.07 -23.75
N LYS A 214 16.08 3.26 -24.22
CA LYS A 214 14.69 3.72 -24.11
C LYS A 214 13.72 2.82 -24.88
N PHE A 215 14.04 2.43 -26.10
CA PHE A 215 13.21 1.48 -26.85
C PHE A 215 13.02 0.16 -26.12
N ALA A 216 14.10 -0.46 -25.65
CA ALA A 216 14.02 -1.67 -24.83
C ALA A 216 13.20 -1.45 -23.54
N SER A 217 13.34 -0.26 -22.94
CA SER A 217 12.58 0.16 -21.78
C SER A 217 11.08 0.24 -22.04
N ASP A 218 10.66 0.85 -23.14
CA ASP A 218 9.25 0.95 -23.52
C ASP A 218 8.60 -0.41 -23.72
N ILE A 219 9.29 -1.33 -24.40
CA ILE A 219 8.79 -2.69 -24.62
C ILE A 219 8.66 -3.43 -23.28
N MET A 220 9.71 -3.42 -22.47
CA MET A 220 9.71 -4.11 -21.17
C MET A 220 8.66 -3.54 -20.21
N THR A 221 8.53 -2.22 -20.16
CA THR A 221 7.54 -1.55 -19.30
C THR A 221 6.12 -1.76 -19.80
N SER A 222 5.89 -1.91 -21.11
CA SER A 222 4.59 -2.32 -21.68
C SER A 222 4.14 -3.68 -21.14
N PHE A 223 5.02 -4.69 -21.19
CA PHE A 223 4.71 -6.01 -20.61
C PHE A 223 4.40 -5.92 -19.12
N TRP A 224 5.18 -5.11 -18.39
CA TRP A 224 4.99 -4.96 -16.96
C TRP A 224 3.71 -4.19 -16.60
N MET A 225 3.27 -3.21 -17.40
CA MET A 225 1.98 -2.55 -17.21
C MET A 225 0.83 -3.54 -17.30
N ILE A 226 0.84 -4.43 -18.30
CA ILE A 226 -0.16 -5.49 -18.44
C ILE A 226 -0.09 -6.45 -17.25
N HIS A 227 1.11 -6.84 -16.83
CA HIS A 227 1.31 -7.71 -15.66
C HIS A 227 0.74 -7.08 -14.37
N ILE A 228 1.06 -5.81 -14.10
CA ILE A 228 0.51 -5.06 -12.96
C ILE A 228 -1.01 -4.98 -13.07
N LEU A 229 -1.54 -4.65 -14.25
CA LEU A 229 -2.98 -4.54 -14.48
C LEU A 229 -3.69 -5.84 -14.08
N CYS A 230 -3.18 -7.00 -14.53
CA CYS A 230 -3.74 -8.30 -14.16
C CYS A 230 -3.74 -8.53 -12.63
N ILE A 231 -2.68 -8.12 -11.93
CA ILE A 231 -2.61 -8.25 -10.47
C ILE A 231 -3.64 -7.36 -9.78
N ILE A 232 -3.79 -6.11 -10.21
CA ILE A 232 -4.65 -5.14 -9.53
C ILE A 232 -6.11 -5.19 -9.99
N LEU A 233 -6.43 -6.04 -10.98
CA LEU A 233 -7.79 -6.24 -11.48
C LEU A 233 -8.66 -6.92 -10.42
N HIS A 234 -8.14 -7.98 -9.82
CA HIS A 234 -8.72 -8.60 -8.64
C HIS A 234 -8.32 -7.79 -7.39
N PRO A 235 -9.26 -7.52 -6.47
CA PRO A 235 -8.91 -6.80 -5.27
C PRO A 235 -7.93 -7.62 -4.44
N GLN A 236 -6.93 -6.93 -3.89
CA GLN A 236 -5.92 -7.53 -3.02
C GLN A 236 -6.32 -7.42 -1.54
N ARG A 237 -7.51 -6.85 -1.26
CA ARG A 237 -8.20 -6.84 0.03
C ARG A 237 -9.32 -7.91 0.01
N VAL A 238 -9.54 -8.58 1.13
CA VAL A 238 -10.47 -9.72 1.23
C VAL A 238 -11.93 -9.25 1.30
N LEU A 239 -12.84 -9.97 0.63
CA LEU A 239 -14.29 -9.73 0.66
C LEU A 239 -14.84 -10.07 2.06
N ARG A 240 -15.46 -9.09 2.74
CA ARG A 240 -16.16 -9.32 4.01
C ARG A 240 -17.67 -9.49 3.76
N PRO A 241 -18.41 -10.26 4.58
CA PRO A 241 -19.86 -10.27 4.53
C PRO A 241 -20.40 -8.85 4.80
N VAL A 242 -21.31 -8.37 3.95
CA VAL A 242 -21.84 -6.99 3.97
C VAL A 242 -22.34 -6.56 5.37
N ALA A 243 -22.99 -7.46 6.10
CA ALA A 243 -23.49 -7.19 7.45
C ALA A 243 -22.38 -6.96 8.49
N VAL A 244 -21.22 -7.61 8.33
CA VAL A 244 -20.05 -7.42 9.21
C VAL A 244 -19.33 -6.13 8.85
N ASP A 245 -19.29 -5.79 7.57
CA ASP A 245 -18.58 -4.62 7.06
C ASP A 245 -19.36 -3.30 7.25
N GLU A 246 -20.68 -3.29 7.10
CA GLU A 246 -21.52 -2.14 7.44
C GLU A 246 -21.51 -1.86 8.95
N ARG A 247 -21.59 -2.91 9.77
CA ARG A 247 -21.49 -2.78 11.22
C ARG A 247 -20.10 -2.29 11.62
N MET A 248 -19.04 -2.82 11.02
CA MET A 248 -17.67 -2.34 11.28
C MET A 248 -17.46 -0.91 10.78
N ARG A 249 -17.99 -0.51 9.62
CA ARG A 249 -17.89 0.87 9.15
C ARG A 249 -18.69 1.86 9.97
N GLY A 250 -19.87 1.44 10.47
CA GLY A 250 -20.66 2.20 11.45
C GLY A 250 -19.89 2.36 12.75
N LEU A 251 -19.44 1.25 13.33
CA LEU A 251 -18.64 1.23 14.55
C LEU A 251 -17.32 1.99 14.39
N GLU A 252 -16.64 1.91 13.24
CA GLU A 252 -15.41 2.67 12.98
C GLU A 252 -15.65 4.17 12.81
N LYS A 253 -16.85 4.58 12.36
CA LYS A 253 -17.22 6.00 12.28
C LYS A 253 -17.59 6.54 13.65
N GLU A 254 -18.40 5.78 14.39
CA GLU A 254 -18.85 6.11 15.76
C GLU A 254 -17.64 6.15 16.70
N LYS A 255 -16.80 5.09 16.71
CA LYS A 255 -15.55 5.04 17.47
C LYS A 255 -14.52 6.07 17.04
N LYS A 256 -14.55 6.57 15.80
CA LYS A 256 -13.68 7.67 15.36
C LYS A 256 -14.13 9.01 15.90
N GLN A 257 -15.45 9.20 16.06
CA GLN A 257 -15.98 10.38 16.73
C GLN A 257 -15.64 10.29 18.22
N ASP A 258 -15.82 9.11 18.84
CA ASP A 258 -15.42 8.89 20.23
C ASP A 258 -13.92 9.09 20.45
N LEU A 259 -13.05 8.55 19.57
CA LEU A 259 -11.60 8.77 19.68
C LEU A 259 -11.19 10.23 19.42
N GLN A 260 -11.92 10.97 18.57
CA GLN A 260 -11.64 12.38 18.33
C GLN A 260 -12.06 13.23 19.54
N GLU A 261 -13.20 12.91 20.15
CA GLU A 261 -13.62 13.55 21.41
C GLU A 261 -12.66 13.20 22.55
N ILE A 262 -12.10 11.98 22.59
CA ILE A 262 -11.12 11.57 23.59
C ILE A 262 -9.74 12.19 23.35
N GLU A 263 -9.24 12.24 22.10
CA GLU A 263 -7.96 12.89 21.77
C GLU A 263 -8.01 14.41 21.97
N GLU A 264 -9.15 15.07 21.72
CA GLU A 264 -9.33 16.50 22.02
C GLU A 264 -9.36 16.76 23.54
N VAL A 265 -9.75 15.78 24.37
CA VAL A 265 -9.69 15.85 25.83
C VAL A 265 -8.29 15.50 26.37
N GLU A 266 -7.56 14.55 25.75
CA GLU A 266 -6.19 14.16 26.13
C GLU A 266 -5.13 15.20 25.74
N ASP A 267 -5.34 16.00 24.69
CA ASP A 267 -4.43 17.12 24.36
C ASP A 267 -4.58 18.30 25.37
N GLU A 268 -5.67 18.35 26.14
CA GLU A 268 -5.86 19.31 27.26
C GLU A 268 -5.44 18.74 28.63
N GLU A 269 -5.48 17.42 28.83
CA GLU A 269 -5.01 16.74 30.04
C GLU A 269 -3.80 15.85 29.75
N VAL A 270 -2.60 16.30 30.12
CA VAL A 270 -1.40 15.43 30.23
C VAL A 270 -1.77 14.24 31.10
N SER A 271 -2.04 13.08 30.49
CA SER A 271 -2.57 11.91 31.19
C SER A 271 -1.63 11.51 32.33
N GLU A 272 -2.00 11.84 33.57
CA GLU A 272 -1.39 11.27 34.75
C GLU A 272 -1.69 9.77 34.77
N ASP A 273 -0.64 8.96 34.82
CA ASP A 273 -0.70 7.53 35.06
C ASP A 273 -1.54 7.29 36.33
N ASP A 274 -2.65 6.54 36.25
CA ASP A 274 -3.57 6.35 37.40
C ASP A 274 -2.93 5.57 38.57
N GLY A 275 -1.67 5.15 38.41
CA GLY A 275 -0.88 4.42 39.39
C GLY A 275 -1.12 2.90 39.40
N THR A 276 -2.01 2.37 38.56
CA THR A 276 -2.35 0.93 38.54
C THR A 276 -1.10 0.08 38.26
N PRO A 277 -0.82 -0.96 39.07
CA PRO A 277 0.29 -1.86 38.83
C PRO A 277 0.18 -2.56 37.46
N MET A 278 1.32 -2.79 36.79
CA MET A 278 1.34 -3.38 35.45
C MET A 278 0.69 -4.77 35.43
N ASP A 279 0.78 -5.55 36.51
CA ASP A 279 0.22 -6.89 36.55
C ASP A 279 -1.32 -6.89 36.56
N VAL A 280 -1.96 -5.89 37.19
CA VAL A 280 -3.41 -5.70 37.13
C VAL A 280 -3.85 -5.34 35.71
N ILE A 281 -3.10 -4.46 35.03
CA ILE A 281 -3.38 -4.10 33.63
C ILE A 281 -3.24 -5.32 32.70
N LYS A 282 -2.25 -6.19 32.94
CA LYS A 282 -2.10 -7.44 32.19
C LYS A 282 -3.32 -8.33 32.37
N GLU A 283 -3.75 -8.54 33.61
CA GLU A 283 -4.93 -9.36 33.93
C GLU A 283 -6.20 -8.82 33.27
N GLU A 284 -6.42 -7.50 33.30
CA GLU A 284 -7.56 -6.86 32.63
C GLU A 284 -7.51 -7.05 31.10
N VAL A 285 -6.34 -6.85 30.47
CA VAL A 285 -6.15 -7.09 29.02
C VAL A 285 -6.46 -8.55 28.68
N LEU A 286 -5.90 -9.50 29.44
CA LEU A 286 -6.11 -10.93 29.22
C LEU A 286 -7.58 -11.31 29.44
N ALA A 287 -8.29 -10.69 30.38
CA ALA A 287 -9.72 -10.91 30.62
C ALA A 287 -10.59 -10.38 29.47
N VAL A 288 -10.24 -9.24 28.86
CA VAL A 288 -10.92 -8.74 27.65
C VAL A 288 -10.70 -9.71 26.48
N ILE A 289 -9.45 -10.12 26.24
CA ILE A 289 -9.13 -11.08 25.16
C ILE A 289 -9.81 -12.42 25.40
N LEU A 290 -9.81 -12.95 26.64
CA LEU A 290 -10.47 -14.21 26.99
C LEU A 290 -11.96 -14.21 26.64
N ARG A 291 -12.64 -13.06 26.75
CA ARG A 291 -14.05 -12.92 26.37
C ARG A 291 -14.26 -12.84 24.86
N ARG A 292 -13.32 -12.25 24.12
CA ARG A 292 -13.50 -11.86 22.71
C ARG A 292 -12.59 -12.57 21.69
N PHE A 293 -11.66 -13.44 22.09
CA PHE A 293 -10.69 -14.06 21.18
C PHE A 293 -11.31 -14.86 20.03
N ARG A 294 -12.55 -15.35 20.22
CA ARG A 294 -13.34 -16.06 19.20
C ARG A 294 -13.82 -15.15 18.07
N GLU A 295 -13.76 -13.82 18.25
CA GLU A 295 -14.09 -12.86 17.20
C GLU A 295 -12.98 -12.87 16.14
N PRO A 296 -13.27 -13.20 14.87
CA PRO A 296 -12.22 -13.45 13.88
C PRO A 296 -11.40 -12.21 13.48
N HIS A 297 -11.94 -11.01 13.69
CA HIS A 297 -11.34 -9.72 13.33
C HIS A 297 -11.20 -8.79 14.54
N LEU A 298 -11.01 -9.34 15.74
CA LEU A 298 -10.79 -8.55 16.94
C LEU A 298 -9.61 -7.60 16.73
N LEU A 299 -9.81 -6.30 16.90
CA LEU A 299 -8.74 -5.30 16.74
C LEU A 299 -8.16 -4.92 18.11
N LYS A 300 -6.86 -4.62 18.17
CA LYS A 300 -6.17 -4.17 19.39
C LYS A 300 -6.86 -2.95 20.00
N THR A 301 -7.23 -1.99 19.15
CA THR A 301 -7.99 -0.78 19.50
C THR A 301 -9.27 -1.11 20.25
N GLU A 302 -10.00 -2.15 19.85
CA GLU A 302 -11.23 -2.57 20.55
C GLU A 302 -10.96 -3.15 21.92
N VAL A 303 -9.86 -3.90 22.06
CA VAL A 303 -9.40 -4.39 23.37
C VAL A 303 -9.00 -3.21 24.26
N LEU A 304 -8.33 -2.20 23.70
CA LEU A 304 -7.86 -1.04 24.46
C LEU A 304 -9.00 -0.12 24.91
N MET A 305 -10.02 0.10 24.07
CA MET A 305 -11.17 0.95 24.42
C MET A 305 -11.97 0.39 25.61
N GLU A 306 -11.97 -0.93 25.83
CA GLU A 306 -12.64 -1.54 26.99
C GLU A 306 -11.90 -1.32 28.32
N LEU A 307 -10.63 -0.90 28.31
CA LEU A 307 -9.79 -0.73 29.50
C LEU A 307 -9.87 0.68 30.11
N GLY A 308 -10.48 1.64 29.40
CA GLY A 308 -10.55 3.05 29.79
C GLY A 308 -9.28 3.86 29.47
N ASN A 309 -9.43 5.17 29.21
CA ASN A 309 -8.41 6.04 28.63
C ASN A 309 -7.07 6.02 29.40
N GLY A 310 -7.09 6.09 30.73
CA GLY A 310 -5.88 6.12 31.57
C GLY A 310 -4.99 4.88 31.50
N LYS A 311 -5.50 3.73 31.03
CA LYS A 311 -4.75 2.45 30.98
C LYS A 311 -4.29 2.06 29.58
N MET A 312 -4.78 2.73 28.54
CA MET A 312 -4.58 2.34 27.13
C MET A 312 -3.09 2.28 26.75
N ASN A 313 -2.29 3.26 27.16
CA ASN A 313 -0.87 3.33 26.82
C ASN A 313 -0.05 2.17 27.40
N ARG A 314 -0.32 1.80 28.66
CA ARG A 314 0.38 0.70 29.35
C ARG A 314 -0.08 -0.66 28.83
N ALA A 315 -1.39 -0.84 28.62
CA ALA A 315 -1.96 -2.01 27.97
C ALA A 315 -1.39 -2.20 26.55
N SER A 316 -1.28 -1.12 25.78
CA SER A 316 -0.71 -1.15 24.43
C SER A 316 0.76 -1.59 24.43
N LYS A 317 1.57 -1.13 25.40
CA LYS A 317 2.97 -1.58 25.57
C LYS A 317 3.05 -3.08 25.89
N PHE A 318 2.21 -3.58 26.81
CA PHE A 318 2.15 -5.00 27.13
C PHE A 318 1.81 -5.84 25.89
N ILE A 319 0.72 -5.50 25.20
CA ILE A 319 0.28 -6.22 24.00
C ILE A 319 1.38 -6.23 22.93
N SER A 320 2.01 -5.08 22.67
CA SER A 320 3.08 -4.97 21.68
C SER A 320 4.33 -5.79 22.03
N SER A 321 4.61 -6.03 23.31
CA SER A 321 5.77 -6.81 23.74
C SER A 321 5.67 -8.30 23.37
N ILE A 322 4.45 -8.83 23.30
CA ILE A 322 4.15 -10.21 22.89
C ILE A 322 3.84 -10.27 21.38
N GLY A 323 3.26 -9.19 20.86
CA GLY A 323 2.67 -9.11 19.54
C GLY A 323 1.19 -9.44 19.60
N TYR A 324 0.33 -8.49 19.23
CA TYR A 324 -1.12 -8.64 19.34
C TYR A 324 -1.67 -9.87 18.58
N TYR A 325 -1.21 -10.04 17.34
CA TYR A 325 -1.58 -11.19 16.50
C TYR A 325 -1.21 -12.52 17.19
N ASN A 326 -0.01 -12.59 17.76
CA ASN A 326 0.47 -13.78 18.47
C ASN A 326 -0.32 -14.01 19.76
N LEU A 327 -0.58 -12.95 20.53
CA LEU A 327 -1.32 -13.00 21.78
C LEU A 327 -2.73 -13.58 21.56
N VAL A 328 -3.50 -13.04 20.62
CA VAL A 328 -4.85 -13.57 20.32
C VAL A 328 -4.77 -15.00 19.78
N ASN A 329 -3.79 -15.31 18.93
CA ASN A 329 -3.67 -16.66 18.38
C ASN A 329 -3.24 -17.71 19.41
N MET A 330 -2.51 -17.35 20.48
CA MET A 330 -2.27 -18.27 21.60
C MET A 330 -3.60 -18.70 22.23
N PHE A 331 -4.52 -17.76 22.49
CA PHE A 331 -5.85 -18.08 23.02
C PHE A 331 -6.66 -18.97 22.06
N ARG A 332 -6.67 -18.62 20.77
CA ARG A 332 -7.41 -19.39 19.76
C ARG A 332 -6.85 -20.82 19.60
N LEU A 333 -5.52 -20.98 19.62
CA LEU A 333 -4.86 -22.29 19.52
C LEU A 333 -5.09 -23.13 20.77
N GLU A 334 -5.06 -22.53 21.95
CA GLU A 334 -5.33 -23.25 23.20
C GLU A 334 -6.80 -23.70 23.28
N TYR A 335 -7.74 -22.85 22.88
CA TYR A 335 -9.14 -23.26 22.73
C TYR A 335 -9.29 -24.37 21.70
N ALA A 336 -8.56 -24.32 20.57
CA ALA A 336 -8.59 -25.38 19.56
C ALA A 336 -8.10 -26.73 20.10
N ARG A 337 -7.07 -26.72 20.96
CA ARG A 337 -6.56 -27.92 21.64
C ARG A 337 -7.64 -28.53 22.52
N LEU A 338 -8.21 -27.72 23.41
CA LEU A 338 -9.29 -28.15 24.31
C LEU A 338 -10.51 -28.65 23.52
N TYR A 339 -10.94 -27.91 22.50
CA TYR A 339 -12.08 -28.28 21.66
C TYR A 339 -11.87 -29.64 20.99
N LYS A 340 -10.65 -29.94 20.50
CA LYS A 340 -10.31 -31.24 19.92
C LYS A 340 -10.35 -32.37 20.95
N GLU A 341 -9.96 -32.10 22.19
CA GLU A 341 -10.03 -33.08 23.28
C GLU A 341 -11.48 -33.42 23.65
N ALA A 342 -12.37 -32.43 23.68
CA ALA A 342 -13.80 -32.67 23.94
C ALA A 342 -14.56 -33.24 22.73
N HIS A 343 -14.09 -32.96 21.51
CA HIS A 343 -14.71 -33.44 20.27
C HIS A 343 -13.68 -34.18 19.40
N PRO A 344 -13.32 -35.44 19.77
CA PRO A 344 -12.29 -36.20 19.05
C PRO A 344 -12.58 -36.39 17.55
N ASP A 345 -13.85 -36.44 17.16
CA ASP A 345 -14.29 -36.63 15.78
C ASP A 345 -14.43 -35.32 14.98
N ALA A 346 -14.30 -34.16 15.63
CA ALA A 346 -14.45 -32.86 14.98
C ALA A 346 -13.42 -32.69 13.87
N LYS A 347 -13.90 -32.17 12.73
CA LYS A 347 -13.05 -31.90 11.57
C LYS A 347 -12.22 -30.65 11.83
N GLN A 348 -11.06 -30.57 11.20
CA GLN A 348 -10.14 -29.45 11.41
C GLN A 348 -10.72 -28.10 11.00
N GLU A 349 -11.58 -28.07 9.99
CA GLU A 349 -12.28 -26.86 9.57
C GLU A 349 -13.26 -26.36 10.63
N GLU A 350 -14.01 -27.28 11.24
CA GLU A 350 -14.91 -27.01 12.35
C GLU A 350 -14.16 -26.47 13.57
N ILE A 351 -13.04 -27.11 13.93
CA ILE A 351 -12.17 -26.65 15.03
C ILE A 351 -11.64 -25.25 14.76
N ALA A 352 -11.18 -24.99 13.54
CA ALA A 352 -10.67 -23.67 13.16
C ALA A 352 -11.75 -22.59 13.33
N LEU A 353 -12.96 -22.83 12.83
CA LEU A 353 -14.08 -21.89 12.93
C LEU A 353 -14.53 -21.70 14.39
N ALA A 354 -14.67 -22.78 15.16
CA ALA A 354 -15.06 -22.72 16.57
C ALA A 354 -14.06 -21.94 17.44
N SER A 355 -12.77 -22.02 17.09
CA SER A 355 -11.70 -21.28 17.76
C SER A 355 -11.55 -19.83 17.31
N GLY A 356 -12.39 -19.33 16.41
CA GLY A 356 -12.35 -17.94 15.95
C GLY A 356 -11.37 -17.66 14.80
N PHE A 357 -10.89 -18.69 14.10
CA PHE A 357 -10.17 -18.48 12.85
C PHE A 357 -11.15 -18.33 11.69
N VAL A 358 -10.83 -17.44 10.74
CA VAL A 358 -11.62 -17.26 9.50
C VAL A 358 -11.57 -18.46 8.57
N SER A 359 -10.52 -19.28 8.65
CA SER A 359 -10.35 -20.44 7.79
C SER A 359 -9.39 -21.47 8.38
N ARG A 360 -9.48 -22.71 7.88
CA ARG A 360 -8.49 -23.77 8.14
C ARG A 360 -7.05 -23.33 7.81
N THR A 361 -6.88 -22.52 6.77
CA THR A 361 -5.56 -22.02 6.35
C THR A 361 -4.99 -21.00 7.34
N ALA A 362 -5.83 -20.11 7.88
CA ALA A 362 -5.44 -19.19 8.95
C ALA A 362 -5.01 -19.96 10.21
N PHE A 363 -5.78 -21.00 10.60
CA PHE A 363 -5.41 -21.91 11.69
C PHE A 363 -4.03 -22.56 11.50
N TYR A 364 -3.77 -23.13 10.32
CA TYR A 364 -2.46 -23.74 10.02
C TYR A 364 -1.30 -22.75 10.10
N LYS A 365 -1.50 -21.52 9.61
CA LYS A 365 -0.47 -20.47 9.70
C LYS A 365 -0.23 -20.05 11.14
N ALA A 366 -1.29 -19.86 11.92
CA ALA A 366 -1.18 -19.55 13.33
C ALA A 366 -0.37 -20.62 14.07
N LYS A 367 -0.68 -21.90 13.85
CA LYS A 367 0.07 -23.03 14.43
C LYS A 367 1.56 -23.06 14.02
N ARG A 368 1.89 -22.56 12.83
CA ARG A 368 3.28 -22.48 12.35
C ARG A 368 4.03 -21.26 12.92
N ASN A 369 3.32 -20.15 13.10
CA ASN A 369 3.91 -18.86 13.48
C ASN A 369 3.99 -18.67 15.00
N VAL A 370 3.07 -19.27 15.76
CA VAL A 370 3.13 -19.33 17.24
C VAL A 370 4.04 -20.50 17.61
N SER A 371 5.26 -20.18 18.05
CA SER A 371 6.29 -21.18 18.36
C SER A 371 6.04 -21.94 19.67
N GLU A 372 5.48 -21.26 20.68
CA GLU A 372 5.14 -21.83 21.98
C GLU A 372 3.90 -21.12 22.54
N ILE A 373 2.99 -21.87 23.16
CA ILE A 373 1.81 -21.32 23.84
C ILE A 373 2.19 -21.12 25.30
N ASP A 374 2.23 -19.87 25.76
CA ASP A 374 2.45 -19.59 27.18
C ASP A 374 1.18 -19.91 27.97
N GLU A 375 1.23 -21.00 28.73
CA GLU A 375 0.13 -21.45 29.59
C GLU A 375 -0.26 -20.40 30.64
N ARG A 376 0.64 -19.49 31.03
CA ARG A 376 0.34 -18.42 32.00
C ARG A 376 -0.53 -17.32 31.39
N LEU A 377 -0.39 -17.06 30.10
CA LEU A 377 -1.18 -16.05 29.39
C LEU A 377 -2.56 -16.57 29.01
N THR A 378 -2.69 -17.88 28.80
CA THR A 378 -3.91 -18.55 28.33
C THR A 378 -4.72 -19.18 29.47
N GLN A 379 -4.40 -18.86 30.73
CA GLN A 379 -5.14 -19.34 31.89
C GLN A 379 -6.60 -18.89 31.84
N GLY A 380 -7.52 -19.82 32.12
CA GLY A 380 -8.96 -19.54 32.19
C GLY A 380 -9.73 -19.88 30.91
N ILE A 381 -9.07 -20.30 29.84
CA ILE A 381 -9.75 -20.84 28.66
C ILE A 381 -10.45 -22.15 29.03
N LYS A 382 -11.74 -22.24 28.72
CA LYS A 382 -12.62 -23.39 28.95
C LYS A 382 -13.51 -23.59 27.74
N ILE A 383 -13.96 -24.83 27.51
CA ILE A 383 -14.83 -25.22 26.39
C ILE A 383 -16.26 -24.73 26.62
#